data_AF-A0A450TMN0-F1
#
_entry.id   AF-A0A450TMN0-F1
#
_cell.length_a   1.000
_cell.length_b   1.000
_cell.length_c   1.000
_cell.angle_alpha   90.00
_cell.angle_beta   90.00
_cell.angle_gamma   90.00
#
_symmetry.space_group_name_H-M   'P 1'
#
loop_
_entity.id
_entity.type
_entity.pdbx_description
1 polymer ?
#
loop_
_entity_poly.entity_id
_entity_poly.type
_entity_poly.pdbx_seq_one_letter_code
_entity_poly.pdbx_strand_id
1 'polypeptide(L)' 'MTGMIKKRQRESEHPEKDKVLELVQSTDEPLKRFNMLIPLSLHTALKVKAAGEGRKMKDVVVELIQEYLKEEK' A
#
# COMPACT_ATOMS: atom_id res chain seq x y z
N MET A 1 -41.52 18.32 -23.61
CA MET A 1 -40.05 18.29 -23.45
C MET A 1 -39.73 17.94 -22.02
N THR A 2 -39.07 16.81 -21.78
CA THR A 2 -37.95 16.58 -20.84
C THR A 2 -37.89 15.08 -20.61
N GLY A 3 -36.95 14.43 -21.28
CA GLY A 3 -36.72 13.01 -21.12
C GLY A 3 -35.35 12.70 -21.68
N MET A 4 -34.32 12.78 -20.83
CA MET A 4 -32.99 12.19 -21.04
C MET A 4 -32.16 12.42 -19.77
N ILE A 5 -32.07 11.40 -18.91
CA ILE A 5 -30.96 11.26 -17.96
C ILE A 5 -30.20 10.01 -18.39
N LYS A 6 -29.23 10.23 -19.28
CA LYS A 6 -28.28 9.21 -19.75
C LYS A 6 -27.35 8.90 -18.58
N LYS A 7 -27.49 7.71 -17.98
CA LYS A 7 -26.63 7.19 -16.91
C LYS A 7 -25.16 7.30 -17.34
N ARG A 8 -24.40 8.14 -16.65
CA ARG A 8 -22.93 8.23 -16.75
C ARG A 8 -22.32 6.87 -16.39
N GLN A 9 -21.67 6.27 -17.37
CA GLN A 9 -20.74 5.16 -17.17
C GLN A 9 -19.64 5.65 -16.23
N ARG A 10 -19.41 4.95 -15.12
CA ARG A 10 -18.21 5.15 -14.31
C ARG A 10 -17.11 4.33 -14.96
N GLU A 11 -16.26 4.99 -15.74
CA GLU A 11 -14.92 4.49 -16.03
C GLU A 11 -14.17 4.39 -14.70
N SER A 12 -14.12 3.18 -14.14
CA SER A 12 -13.15 2.84 -13.10
C SER A 12 -11.85 2.43 -13.79
N GLU A 13 -11.20 3.40 -14.41
CA GLU A 13 -9.78 3.33 -14.71
C GLU A 13 -9.06 3.76 -13.43
N HIS A 14 -8.34 2.83 -12.80
CA HIS A 14 -7.44 3.13 -11.69
C HIS A 14 -6.03 3.37 -12.27
N PRO A 15 -5.63 4.62 -12.58
CA PRO A 15 -4.28 4.96 -13.05
C PRO A 15 -3.21 4.93 -11.94
N GLU A 16 -3.57 4.54 -10.72
CA GLU A 16 -2.66 4.62 -9.56
C GLU A 16 -1.71 3.43 -9.39
N LYS A 17 -1.83 2.38 -10.21
CA LYS A 17 -0.95 1.20 -10.11
C LYS A 17 0.48 1.48 -10.56
N ASP A 18 0.71 2.51 -11.36
CA ASP A 18 2.03 2.80 -11.94
C ASP A 18 2.91 3.70 -11.05
N LYS A 19 2.34 4.52 -10.16
CA LYS A 19 3.14 5.46 -9.33
C LYS A 19 3.76 4.86 -8.06
N VAL A 20 3.35 3.66 -7.65
CA VAL A 20 3.86 3.03 -6.42
C VAL A 20 5.26 2.42 -6.60
N LEU A 21 5.73 2.28 -7.85
CA LEU A 21 7.05 1.69 -8.15
C LEU A 21 8.23 2.65 -7.95
N GLU A 22 8.01 3.96 -7.88
CA GLU A 22 9.10 4.94 -8.04
C GLU A 22 9.90 5.25 -6.77
N LEU A 23 9.42 4.84 -5.58
CA LEU A 23 9.93 5.37 -4.30
C LEU A 23 10.62 4.35 -3.38
N VAL A 24 10.98 3.16 -3.90
CA VAL A 24 11.78 2.14 -3.17
C VAL A 24 13.02 1.77 -3.97
N GLN A 25 13.74 2.80 -4.43
CA GLN A 25 14.99 2.71 -5.20
C GLN A 25 16.20 3.02 -4.31
N SER A 26 16.35 2.33 -3.18
CA SER A 26 17.52 2.53 -2.29
C SER A 26 18.08 1.21 -1.77
N THR A 27 17.86 0.14 -2.52
CA THR A 27 18.47 -1.18 -2.30
C THR A 27 18.93 -1.69 -3.67
N ASP A 28 20.18 -2.11 -3.79
CA ASP A 28 20.69 -2.79 -4.99
C ASP A 28 20.01 -4.16 -5.24
N GLU A 29 19.25 -4.65 -4.25
CA GLU A 29 18.53 -5.91 -4.32
C GLU A 29 17.21 -5.81 -5.12
N PRO A 30 16.91 -6.81 -5.97
CA PRO A 30 15.65 -6.86 -6.71
C PRO A 30 14.45 -7.04 -5.77
N LEU A 31 13.41 -6.23 -5.97
CA LEU A 31 12.18 -6.30 -5.17
C LEU A 31 11.24 -7.41 -5.64
N LYS A 32 10.74 -8.22 -4.69
CA LYS A 32 9.68 -9.21 -4.92
C LYS A 32 8.35 -8.72 -4.32
N ARG A 33 7.23 -8.98 -5.00
CA ARG A 33 5.89 -8.67 -4.48
C ARG A 33 5.57 -9.59 -3.29
N PHE A 34 5.19 -8.99 -2.17
CA PHE A 34 4.71 -9.68 -0.98
C PHE A 34 3.19 -9.52 -0.89
N ASN A 35 2.45 -10.50 -1.41
CA ASN A 35 1.00 -10.47 -1.45
C ASN A 35 0.44 -11.39 -0.35
N MET A 36 -0.27 -10.81 0.61
CA MET A 36 -0.92 -11.55 1.68
C MET A 36 -2.22 -10.86 2.11
N LEU A 37 -3.14 -11.63 2.66
CA LEU A 37 -4.32 -11.10 3.34
C LEU A 37 -3.98 -10.86 4.81
N ILE A 38 -4.31 -9.67 5.31
CA ILE A 38 -4.23 -9.34 6.72
C ILE A 38 -5.59 -8.85 7.23
N PRO A 39 -5.90 -9.06 8.52
CA PRO A 39 -7.10 -8.50 9.14
C PRO A 39 -7.21 -6.99 8.90
N LEU A 40 -8.42 -6.54 8.56
CA LEU A 40 -8.69 -5.11 8.28
C LEU A 40 -8.34 -4.21 9.47
N SER A 41 -8.61 -4.69 10.69
CA SER A 41 -8.27 -3.98 11.93
C SER A 41 -6.76 -3.75 12.04
N LEU A 42 -5.94 -4.75 11.73
CA LEU A 42 -4.48 -4.64 11.77
C LEU A 42 -3.95 -3.69 10.69
N HIS A 43 -4.45 -3.81 9.46
CA HIS A 43 -4.08 -2.88 8.38
C HIS A 43 -4.40 -1.42 8.77
N THR A 44 -5.59 -1.20 9.34
CA THR A 44 -6.04 0.14 9.74
C THR A 44 -5.21 0.69 10.88
N ALA A 45 -4.95 -0.11 11.91
CA ALA A 45 -4.11 0.29 13.05
C ALA A 45 -2.69 0.65 12.60
N LEU A 46 -2.09 -0.19 11.73
CA LEU A 46 -0.76 0.05 11.17
C LEU A 46 -0.71 1.37 10.37
N LYS A 47 -1.72 1.61 9.52
CA LYS A 47 -1.82 2.83 8.73
C LYS A 47 -1.92 4.08 9.61
N VAL A 48 -2.77 4.05 10.63
CA VAL A 48 -2.93 5.18 11.56
C VAL A 48 -1.64 5.46 12.32
N LYS A 49 -0.98 4.41 12.82
CA LYS A 49 0.30 4.55 13.53
C LYS A 49 1.40 5.13 12.64
N ALA A 50 1.57 4.57 11.44
CA ALA A 50 2.56 5.06 10.47
C ALA A 50 2.30 6.53 10.09
N ALA A 51 1.04 6.91 9.87
CA ALA A 51 0.68 8.29 9.58
C ALA A 51 0.96 9.23 10.76
N GLY A 52 0.68 8.80 12.00
CA GLY A 52 0.99 9.57 13.21
C GLY A 52 2.49 9.79 13.41
N GLU A 53 3.33 8.85 12.95
CA GLU A 53 4.79 8.95 12.98
C GLU A 53 5.37 9.68 11.76
N GLY A 54 4.55 10.08 10.79
CA GLY A 54 5.02 10.67 9.52
C GLY A 54 5.79 9.70 8.62
N ARG A 55 5.64 8.39 8.84
CA ARG A 55 6.36 7.33 8.13
C ARG A 55 5.49 6.70 7.05
N LYS A 56 6.14 6.17 6.00
CA LYS A 56 5.42 5.38 5.00
C LYS A 56 5.17 3.99 5.56
N MET A 57 3.93 3.51 5.39
CA MET A 57 3.52 2.19 5.86
C MET A 57 4.40 1.05 5.30
N LYS A 58 4.88 1.17 4.06
CA LYS A 58 5.78 0.18 3.44
C LYS A 58 7.10 0.04 4.20
N ASP A 59 7.68 1.15 4.64
CA ASP A 59 8.96 1.17 5.36
C ASP A 59 8.81 0.51 6.73
N VAL A 60 7.69 0.78 7.42
CA VAL A 60 7.35 0.15 8.70
C VAL A 60 7.19 -1.37 8.54
N VAL A 61 6.52 -1.84 7.47
CA VAL A 61 6.37 -3.28 7.22
C VAL A 61 7.73 -3.95 6.97
N VAL A 62 8.62 -3.32 6.20
CA VAL A 62 9.96 -3.87 5.94
C VAL A 62 10.79 -3.94 7.22
N GLU A 63 10.75 -2.89 8.05
CA GLU A 63 11.45 -2.87 9.34
C GLU A 63 10.95 -3.97 10.28
N LEU A 64 9.63 -4.14 10.42
CA LEU A 64 9.05 -5.21 11.23
C LEU A 64 9.47 -6.61 10.75
N ILE A 65 9.55 -6.82 9.43
CA ILE A 65 10.06 -8.07 8.86
C ILE A 65 11.54 -8.26 9.20
N GLN A 66 12.35 -7.21 9.09
CA GLN A 66 13.78 -7.27 9.43
C GLN A 66 14.02 -7.54 10.92
N GLU A 67 13.22 -6.92 11.80
CA GLU A 67 13.28 -7.16 13.25
C GLU A 67 12.92 -8.61 13.57
N TYR A 68 11.82 -9.12 13.02
CA TYR A 68 11.39 -10.51 13.20
C TYR A 68 12.49 -11.51 12.77
N LEU A 69 13.19 -11.24 11.66
CA LEU A 69 14.28 -12.10 11.17
C LEU A 69 15.59 -11.98 11.98
N LYS A 70 15.78 -10.91 12.77
CA LYS A 70 16.96 -10.75 13.62
C LYS A 70 16.85 -11.58 14.90
N GLU A 71 15.64 -11.87 15.36
CA GLU A 71 15.41 -12.67 16.59
C GLU A 71 15.77 -14.15 16.42
N GLU A 72 15.95 -14.65 15.19
CA GLU A 72 16.36 -16.05 14.91
C GLU A 72 17.90 -16.27 14.89
N LYS A 73 18.70 -15.34 15.45
CA LYS A 73 20.15 -15.51 15.65
C LYS A 73 20.55 -15.51 17.11
#